data_AF-A0A3M8QVX7-F1
#
_entry.id   AF-A0A3M8QVX7-F1
#
_cell.length_a   1.000
_cell.length_b   1.000
_cell.length_c   1.000
_cell.angle_alpha   90.00
_cell.angle_beta   90.00
_cell.angle_gamma   90.00
#
_symmetry.space_group_name_H-M   'P 1'
#
loop_
_entity.id
_entity.type
_entity.pdbx_description
1 polymer ?
#
loop_
_entity_poly.entity_id
_entity_poly.type
_entity_poly.pdbx_seq_one_letter_code
_entity_poly.pdbx_strand_id
1 'polypeptide(L)'
;MHNRLSPIMLAIATALAAPAAFAVPASNALPTNGTVTYSGGASVVANTSQIPNNPGVPGLTTYSTGLTINISGTVASANTPVVIDWSATSAGATLNPNATGGGFNVGSQAVASFVNSAMLSGNTPTTVNVLNIDTTGNPSQIYGQLDMHGNGGSLWVANANGIVVGSGAAIIAPGG
;
A
#
# COMPACT_ATOMS: atom_id res chain seq x y z
N MET A 1 39.92 -23.53 -36.58
CA MET A 1 38.50 -23.22 -36.85
C MET A 1 37.96 -22.49 -35.63
N HIS A 2 37.79 -21.17 -35.71
CA HIS A 2 37.30 -20.36 -34.59
C HIS A 2 35.78 -20.15 -34.73
N ASN A 3 35.00 -20.81 -33.88
CA ASN A 3 33.56 -20.58 -33.77
C ASN A 3 33.32 -19.19 -33.18
N ARG A 4 33.08 -18.22 -34.06
CA ARG A 4 32.57 -16.90 -33.67
C ARG A 4 31.09 -17.05 -33.33
N LEU A 5 30.80 -17.21 -32.04
CA LEU A 5 29.43 -17.07 -31.52
C LEU A 5 28.96 -15.64 -31.87
N SER A 6 27.88 -15.56 -32.64
CA SER A 6 27.34 -14.32 -33.19
C SER A 6 26.80 -13.42 -32.06
N PRO A 7 27.14 -12.11 -32.03
CA PRO A 7 26.67 -11.17 -31.00
C PRO A 7 25.14 -10.98 -30.97
N ILE A 8 24.43 -11.52 -31.97
CA ILE A 8 22.97 -11.44 -32.09
C ILE A 8 22.27 -12.30 -31.02
N MET A 9 22.84 -13.44 -30.60
CA MET A 9 22.19 -14.26 -29.56
C MET A 9 22.29 -13.64 -28.15
N LEU A 10 23.32 -12.82 -27.89
CA LEU A 10 23.47 -12.14 -26.60
C LEU A 10 22.48 -10.98 -26.45
N ALA A 11 22.10 -10.31 -27.55
CA ALA A 11 21.13 -9.21 -27.56
C ALA A 11 19.67 -9.68 -27.41
N ILE A 12 19.34 -10.91 -27.82
CA ILE A 12 17.98 -11.46 -27.66
C ILE A 12 17.75 -11.96 -26.23
N ALA A 13 18.78 -12.47 -25.55
CA ALA A 13 18.71 -12.89 -24.14
C ALA A 13 18.53 -11.71 -23.17
N THR A 14 19.05 -10.53 -23.51
CA THR A 14 18.87 -9.31 -22.69
C THR A 14 17.55 -8.58 -22.94
N ALA A 15 16.89 -8.82 -24.09
CA ALA A 15 15.61 -8.20 -24.42
C ALA A 15 14.38 -8.92 -23.82
N LEU A 16 14.50 -10.20 -23.45
CA LEU A 16 13.43 -10.94 -22.73
C LEU A 16 13.49 -10.76 -21.21
N ALA A 17 14.54 -10.15 -20.69
CA ALA A 17 14.58 -9.67 -19.30
C ALA A 17 13.85 -8.32 -19.21
N ALA A 18 12.58 -8.27 -19.61
CA ALA A 18 11.71 -7.20 -19.14
C ALA A 18 11.79 -7.24 -17.59
N PRO A 19 12.14 -6.13 -16.91
CA PRO A 19 12.34 -6.18 -15.48
C PRO A 19 11.06 -6.69 -14.82
N ALA A 20 11.19 -7.69 -13.95
CA ALA A 20 10.08 -8.28 -13.17
C ALA A 20 9.28 -7.22 -12.38
N ALA A 21 9.80 -6.00 -12.30
CA ALA A 21 9.20 -4.78 -11.78
C ALA A 21 7.83 -4.37 -12.37
N PHE A 22 7.35 -4.98 -13.47
CA PHE A 22 6.05 -4.64 -14.07
C PHE A 22 5.03 -5.80 -14.09
N ALA A 23 5.29 -6.88 -13.34
CA ALA A 23 4.27 -7.91 -13.19
C ALA A 23 3.06 -7.35 -12.42
N VAL A 24 1.88 -7.39 -13.05
CA VAL A 24 0.62 -6.97 -12.44
C VAL A 24 0.37 -7.82 -11.18
N PRO A 25 0.02 -7.21 -10.03
CA PRO A 25 -0.23 -7.96 -8.81
C PRO A 25 -1.46 -8.86 -8.98
N ALA A 26 -1.57 -9.90 -8.15
CA ALA A 26 -2.78 -10.69 -8.06
C ALA A 26 -3.99 -9.79 -7.81
N SER A 27 -5.16 -10.12 -8.36
CA SER A 27 -6.35 -9.26 -8.24
C SER A 27 -6.77 -9.01 -6.79
N ASN A 28 -6.49 -9.94 -5.88
CA ASN A 28 -6.77 -9.82 -4.44
C ASN A 28 -5.55 -9.40 -3.61
N ALA A 29 -4.46 -8.92 -4.23
CA ALA A 29 -3.26 -8.52 -3.52
C ALA A 29 -3.53 -7.33 -2.58
N LEU A 30 -3.02 -7.42 -1.36
CA LEU A 30 -3.03 -6.36 -0.37
C LEU A 30 -1.60 -5.84 -0.13
N PRO A 31 -1.43 -4.61 0.39
CA PRO A 31 -0.14 -4.15 0.87
C PRO A 31 0.45 -5.18 1.83
N THR A 32 1.72 -5.51 1.63
CA THR A 32 2.29 -6.71 2.26
C THR A 32 2.78 -6.44 3.67
N ASN A 33 3.95 -6.93 4.05
CA ASN A 33 4.52 -6.83 5.37
C ASN A 33 4.88 -5.37 5.70
N GLY A 34 4.00 -4.71 6.45
CA GLY A 34 4.19 -3.34 6.89
C GLY A 34 4.80 -3.25 8.29
N THR A 35 5.64 -2.25 8.53
CA THR A 35 6.13 -1.86 9.85
C THR A 35 5.89 -0.38 10.06
N VAL A 36 5.32 -0.04 11.20
CA VAL A 36 5.14 1.35 11.62
C VAL A 36 6.47 1.88 12.12
N THR A 37 7.10 2.78 11.36
CA THR A 37 8.42 3.35 11.70
C THR A 37 8.29 4.64 12.52
N TYR A 38 7.13 5.29 12.45
CA TYR A 38 6.77 6.43 13.28
C TYR A 38 5.25 6.54 13.40
N SER A 39 4.73 6.92 14.59
CA SER A 39 3.28 7.12 14.77
C SER A 39 2.89 8.36 15.56
N GLY A 40 3.86 9.16 16.02
CA GLY A 40 3.60 10.34 16.86
C GLY A 40 2.75 10.07 18.11
N GLY A 41 2.77 8.83 18.61
CA GLY A 41 1.96 8.38 19.75
C GLY A 41 0.64 7.72 19.38
N ALA A 42 0.25 7.68 18.11
CA ALA A 42 -0.92 6.94 17.65
C ALA A 42 -0.68 5.43 17.76
N SER A 43 -1.75 4.70 18.06
CA SER A 43 -1.84 3.26 17.88
C SER A 43 -2.24 2.94 16.45
N VAL A 44 -1.49 2.05 15.80
CA VAL A 44 -1.71 1.67 14.40
C VAL A 44 -1.84 0.15 14.34
N VAL A 45 -3.00 -0.33 13.91
CA VAL A 45 -3.33 -1.76 13.90
C VAL A 45 -3.93 -2.15 12.54
N ALA A 46 -3.40 -3.22 11.95
CA ALA A 46 -3.92 -3.79 10.72
C ALA A 46 -4.92 -4.92 11.00
N ASN A 47 -6.03 -4.92 10.28
CA ASN A 47 -6.98 -6.03 10.23
C ASN A 47 -7.20 -6.43 8.77
N THR A 48 -7.18 -7.73 8.49
CA THR A 48 -7.56 -8.26 7.18
C THR A 48 -8.94 -8.90 7.28
N SER A 49 -9.86 -8.46 6.42
CA SER A 49 -11.23 -8.98 6.38
C SER A 49 -11.79 -8.75 4.98
N GLN A 50 -12.94 -9.35 4.69
CA GLN A 50 -13.72 -8.90 3.54
C GLN A 50 -14.35 -7.54 3.85
N ILE A 51 -14.17 -6.58 2.93
CA ILE A 51 -14.77 -5.24 3.03
C ILE A 51 -15.93 -5.16 2.04
N PRO A 52 -17.14 -4.77 2.49
CA PRO A 52 -18.27 -4.49 1.60
C PRO A 52 -17.88 -3.43 0.58
N ASN A 53 -18.28 -3.64 -0.67
CA ASN A 53 -17.88 -2.76 -1.76
C ASN A 53 -18.43 -1.33 -1.60
N ASN A 54 -17.63 -0.34 -2.00
CA ASN A 54 -18.12 1.00 -2.29
C ASN A 54 -18.62 1.01 -3.75
N PRO A 55 -19.93 1.26 -4.02
CA PRO A 55 -20.49 1.17 -5.37
C PRO A 55 -19.88 2.14 -6.41
N GLY A 56 -19.00 3.05 -6.00
CA GLY A 56 -18.29 3.99 -6.87
C GLY A 56 -17.06 3.45 -7.61
N VAL A 57 -16.64 2.19 -7.40
CA VAL A 57 -15.41 1.63 -8.01
C VAL A 57 -15.74 0.53 -9.03
N PRO A 58 -15.56 0.78 -10.34
CA PRO A 58 -15.77 -0.24 -11.37
C PRO A 58 -14.83 -1.44 -11.19
N GLY A 59 -15.38 -2.65 -11.05
CA GLY A 59 -14.61 -3.91 -11.01
C GLY A 59 -14.42 -4.55 -9.64
N LEU A 60 -14.82 -3.90 -8.54
CA LEU A 60 -14.92 -4.58 -7.24
C LEU A 60 -16.18 -5.48 -7.18
N THR A 61 -16.02 -6.69 -6.65
CA THR A 61 -17.10 -7.64 -6.29
C THR A 61 -17.91 -7.11 -5.10
N THR A 62 -19.07 -7.72 -4.77
CA THR A 62 -19.93 -7.31 -3.62
C THR A 62 -19.16 -7.23 -2.29
N TYR A 63 -18.14 -8.09 -2.14
CA TYR A 63 -17.16 -8.09 -1.07
C TYR A 63 -15.76 -8.18 -1.68
N SER A 64 -14.82 -7.41 -1.15
CA SER A 64 -13.43 -7.38 -1.65
C SER A 64 -12.46 -7.81 -0.55
N THR A 65 -11.33 -8.39 -0.96
CA THR A 65 -10.25 -8.69 -0.01
C THR A 65 -9.73 -7.37 0.55
N GLY A 66 -9.78 -7.22 1.87
CA GLY A 66 -9.57 -5.93 2.52
C GLY A 66 -8.44 -5.94 3.53
N LEU A 67 -7.68 -4.86 3.53
CA LEU A 67 -6.77 -4.46 4.60
C LEU A 67 -7.30 -3.15 5.19
N THR A 68 -7.57 -3.15 6.49
CA THR A 68 -7.97 -1.96 7.23
C THR A 68 -6.87 -1.59 8.23
N ILE A 69 -6.27 -0.41 8.04
CA ILE A 69 -5.31 0.18 8.96
C ILE A 69 -6.06 1.14 9.87
N ASN A 70 -6.24 0.73 11.12
CA ASN A 70 -6.92 1.51 12.15
C ASN A 70 -5.88 2.35 12.89
N ILE A 71 -6.05 3.67 12.85
CA ILE A 71 -5.18 4.63 13.51
C ILE A 71 -5.98 5.29 14.63
N SER A 72 -5.56 5.10 15.87
CA SER A 72 -6.34 5.47 17.04
C SER A 72 -5.46 5.92 18.21
N GLY A 73 -6.10 6.23 19.34
CA GLY A 73 -5.42 6.64 20.58
C GLY A 73 -5.34 8.15 20.75
N THR A 74 -4.79 8.56 21.91
CA THR A 74 -4.58 9.95 22.27
C THR A 74 -3.22 10.42 21.78
N VAL A 75 -3.18 11.35 20.84
CA VAL A 75 -1.95 11.92 20.28
C VAL A 75 -1.65 13.30 20.88
N ALA A 76 -0.37 13.68 20.90
CA ALA A 76 0.07 14.90 21.56
C ALA A 76 -0.17 16.18 20.73
N SER A 77 -0.36 16.06 19.42
CA SER A 77 -0.49 17.19 18.51
C SER A 77 -1.49 16.89 17.39
N ALA A 78 -2.12 17.95 16.86
CA ALA A 78 -2.87 17.85 15.63
C ALA A 78 -1.95 17.56 14.45
N ASN A 79 -2.52 17.04 13.35
CA ASN A 79 -1.78 16.68 12.14
C ASN A 79 -0.66 15.65 12.40
N THR A 80 -0.90 14.70 13.31
CA THR A 80 0.10 13.72 13.73
C THR A 80 0.59 12.89 12.53
N PRO A 81 1.91 12.79 12.28
CA PRO A 81 2.42 11.92 11.23
C PRO A 81 2.40 10.46 11.65
N VAL A 82 2.06 9.58 10.71
CA VAL A 82 2.25 8.13 10.77
C VAL A 82 3.05 7.73 9.54
N VAL A 83 4.13 6.98 9.74
CA VAL A 83 4.99 6.47 8.67
C VAL A 83 4.99 4.96 8.74
N ILE A 84 4.71 4.33 7.60
CA ILE A 84 4.63 2.89 7.45
C ILE A 84 5.57 2.48 6.31
N ASP A 85 6.47 1.54 6.59
CA ASP A 85 7.35 0.92 5.60
C ASP A 85 6.82 -0.47 5.24
N TRP A 86 6.55 -0.72 3.96
CA TRP A 86 5.97 -1.95 3.41
C TRP A 86 7.02 -2.93 2.86
N SER A 87 8.27 -2.80 3.33
CA SER A 87 9.39 -3.68 2.97
C SER A 87 9.79 -4.68 4.05
N ALA A 88 9.03 -4.74 5.15
CA ALA A 88 9.41 -5.54 6.29
C ALA A 88 9.48 -7.03 5.95
N THR A 89 10.40 -7.75 6.59
CA THR A 89 10.31 -9.22 6.61
C THR A 89 9.16 -9.64 7.52
N SER A 90 8.60 -10.83 7.32
CA SER A 90 7.47 -11.31 8.13
C SER A 90 7.75 -11.33 9.64
N ALA A 91 9.01 -11.50 10.05
CA ALA A 91 9.41 -11.44 11.45
C ALA A 91 9.45 -10.02 12.05
N GLY A 92 9.59 -8.98 11.23
CA GLY A 92 9.63 -7.57 11.66
C GLY A 92 8.34 -6.78 11.37
N ALA A 93 7.38 -7.39 10.68
CA ALA A 93 6.14 -6.75 10.28
C ALA A 93 5.15 -6.67 11.45
N THR A 94 4.61 -5.47 11.68
CA THR A 94 3.51 -5.23 12.63
C THR A 94 2.16 -5.12 11.94
N LEU A 95 2.16 -4.94 10.62
CA LEU A 95 0.98 -4.82 9.77
C LEU A 95 1.01 -5.91 8.70
N ASN A 96 -0.11 -6.61 8.54
CA ASN A 96 -0.30 -7.70 7.58
C ASN A 96 0.89 -8.70 7.49
N PRO A 97 1.36 -9.28 8.63
CA PRO A 97 2.60 -10.06 8.68
C PRO A 97 2.56 -11.36 7.86
N ASN A 98 1.38 -11.84 7.49
CA ASN A 98 1.21 -13.10 6.75
C ASN A 98 1.09 -12.90 5.23
N ALA A 99 1.15 -11.65 4.75
CA ALA A 99 1.13 -11.40 3.32
C ALA A 99 2.41 -11.88 2.64
N THR A 100 2.29 -12.17 1.35
CA THR A 100 3.40 -12.56 0.48
C THR A 100 3.45 -11.59 -0.70
N GLY A 101 4.64 -11.36 -1.28
CA GLY A 101 4.78 -10.60 -2.53
C GLY A 101 5.44 -9.23 -2.44
N GLY A 102 5.82 -8.74 -1.26
CA GLY A 102 6.56 -7.48 -1.06
C GLY A 102 5.82 -6.19 -1.49
N GLY A 103 6.09 -5.10 -0.78
CA GLY A 103 5.73 -3.74 -1.20
C GLY A 103 4.29 -3.33 -0.93
N PHE A 104 3.94 -2.15 -1.46
CA PHE A 104 2.64 -1.51 -1.35
C PHE A 104 1.84 -1.73 -2.63
N ASN A 105 1.10 -2.84 -2.68
CA ASN A 105 0.28 -3.21 -3.84
C ASN A 105 -1.19 -3.35 -3.44
N VAL A 106 -2.10 -2.88 -4.30
CA VAL A 106 -3.55 -3.05 -4.13
C VAL A 106 -4.10 -3.64 -5.42
N GLY A 107 -4.43 -4.93 -5.42
CA GLY A 107 -4.99 -5.63 -6.57
C GLY A 107 -6.37 -5.11 -6.97
N SER A 108 -6.81 -5.37 -8.19
CA SER A 108 -8.06 -4.84 -8.77
C SER A 108 -9.36 -5.24 -8.06
N GLN A 109 -9.33 -6.26 -7.19
CA GLN A 109 -10.44 -6.71 -6.34
C GLN A 109 -10.11 -6.55 -4.84
N ALA A 110 -9.12 -5.70 -4.53
CA ALA A 110 -8.65 -5.46 -3.18
C ALA A 110 -8.93 -4.03 -2.72
N VAL A 111 -9.05 -3.87 -1.41
CA VAL A 111 -9.24 -2.58 -0.73
C VAL A 111 -8.16 -2.41 0.34
N ALA A 112 -7.44 -1.30 0.29
CA ALA A 112 -6.59 -0.83 1.38
C ALA A 112 -7.20 0.43 1.97
N SER A 113 -7.73 0.32 3.19
CA SER A 113 -8.49 1.38 3.86
C SER A 113 -7.78 1.85 5.12
N PHE A 114 -7.66 3.16 5.29
CA PHE A 114 -7.09 3.81 6.46
C PHE A 114 -8.18 4.50 7.26
N VAL A 115 -8.38 4.09 8.50
CA VAL A 115 -9.41 4.63 9.39
C VAL A 115 -8.76 5.44 10.48
N ASN A 116 -8.91 6.76 10.43
CA ASN A 116 -8.43 7.65 11.46
C ASN A 116 -9.52 7.90 12.52
N SER A 117 -9.29 7.40 13.73
CA SER A 117 -10.07 7.70 14.93
C SER A 117 -9.21 8.26 16.06
N ALA A 118 -8.04 8.84 15.73
CA ALA A 118 -7.14 9.44 16.71
C ALA A 118 -7.73 10.73 17.28
N MET A 119 -7.41 11.00 18.55
CA MET A 119 -7.95 12.12 19.32
C MET A 119 -6.82 12.89 19.98
N LEU A 120 -6.98 14.19 20.18
CA LEU A 120 -6.17 14.96 21.14
C LEU A 120 -6.63 14.67 22.57
N SER A 121 -5.86 15.17 23.55
CA SER A 121 -6.32 15.24 24.93
C SER A 121 -7.67 15.95 25.03
N GLY A 122 -8.55 15.46 25.90
CA GLY A 122 -9.92 15.98 26.00
C GLY A 122 -10.86 15.53 24.89
N ASN A 123 -10.56 14.43 24.20
CA ASN A 123 -11.44 13.79 23.22
C ASN A 123 -11.82 14.71 22.05
N THR A 124 -10.87 15.50 21.56
CA THR A 124 -11.06 16.29 20.34
C THR A 124 -10.57 15.49 19.12
N PRO A 125 -11.41 15.19 18.12
CA PRO A 125 -10.98 14.55 16.87
C PRO A 125 -9.82 15.27 16.21
N THR A 126 -8.88 14.53 15.64
CA THR A 126 -7.75 15.14 14.94
C THR A 126 -7.35 14.41 13.67
N THR A 127 -6.76 15.17 12.77
CA THR A 127 -6.23 14.71 11.49
C THR A 127 -4.92 13.95 11.70
N VAL A 128 -4.73 12.90 10.91
CA VAL A 128 -3.50 12.10 10.88
C VAL A 128 -2.98 12.03 9.44
N ASN A 129 -1.67 12.14 9.31
CA ASN A 129 -0.96 12.27 8.06
C ASN A 129 -0.17 10.97 7.84
N VAL A 130 -0.60 10.13 6.90
CA VAL A 130 -0.05 8.78 6.70
C VAL A 130 0.87 8.73 5.48
N LEU A 131 2.17 8.50 5.70
CA LEU A 131 3.14 8.23 4.66
C LEU A 131 3.40 6.73 4.55
N ASN A 132 3.05 6.14 3.40
CA ASN A 132 3.37 4.77 3.04
C ASN A 132 4.64 4.75 2.20
N ILE A 133 5.67 4.05 2.66
CA ILE A 133 6.95 3.92 1.97
C ILE A 133 7.09 2.49 1.48
N ASP A 134 7.48 2.32 0.23
CA ASP A 134 7.82 1.04 -0.36
C ASP A 134 9.27 1.08 -0.86
N THR A 135 10.11 0.25 -0.25
CA THR A 135 11.54 0.14 -0.58
C THR A 135 11.90 -1.23 -1.16
N THR A 136 10.91 -2.02 -1.60
CA THR A 136 11.12 -3.42 -2.02
C THR A 136 11.82 -3.61 -3.38
N GLY A 137 12.18 -2.52 -4.06
CA GLY A 137 12.83 -2.57 -5.38
C GLY A 137 11.86 -2.75 -6.56
N ASN A 138 10.56 -2.84 -6.29
CA ASN A 138 9.51 -2.86 -7.30
C ASN A 138 8.65 -1.59 -7.20
N PRO A 139 8.03 -1.11 -8.30
CA PRO A 139 7.00 -0.07 -8.26
C PRO A 139 5.81 -0.48 -7.39
N SER A 140 5.21 0.48 -6.72
CA SER A 140 3.94 0.27 -6.01
C SER A 140 2.80 0.27 -7.02
N GLN A 141 1.94 -0.74 -6.96
CA GLN A 141 0.89 -0.96 -7.95
C GLN A 141 -0.50 -0.89 -7.34
N ILE A 142 -1.27 0.14 -7.70
CA ILE A 142 -2.61 0.41 -7.16
C ILE A 142 -3.63 0.23 -8.28
N TYR A 143 -4.28 -0.92 -8.31
CA TYR A 143 -5.32 -1.29 -9.28
C TYR A 143 -6.72 -1.37 -8.66
N GLY A 144 -6.82 -1.56 -7.34
CA GLY A 144 -8.08 -1.59 -6.58
C GLY A 144 -8.37 -0.27 -5.88
N GLN A 145 -8.97 -0.37 -4.69
CA GLN A 145 -9.34 0.81 -3.90
C GLN A 145 -8.29 1.13 -2.84
N LEU A 146 -7.84 2.38 -2.82
CA LEU A 146 -7.06 2.97 -1.73
C LEU A 146 -7.88 4.10 -1.12
N ASP A 147 -8.29 3.96 0.14
CA ASP A 147 -9.12 4.96 0.79
C ASP A 147 -8.63 5.35 2.18
N MET A 148 -8.93 6.58 2.57
CA MET A 148 -8.76 7.08 3.93
C MET A 148 -10.05 7.76 4.40
N HIS A 149 -10.50 7.46 5.61
CA HIS A 149 -11.71 8.03 6.20
C HIS A 149 -11.61 8.19 7.73
N GLY A 150 -12.65 8.75 8.34
CA GLY A 150 -12.70 9.09 9.77
C GLY A 150 -12.40 10.57 10.02
N ASN A 151 -11.55 10.88 11.00
CA ASN A 151 -11.20 12.26 11.43
C ASN A 151 -10.38 13.06 10.40
N GLY A 152 -10.22 12.56 9.17
CA GLY A 152 -9.52 13.22 8.07
C GLY A 152 -8.00 13.16 8.16
N GLY A 153 -7.34 13.96 7.32
CA GLY A 153 -5.90 14.02 7.13
C GLY A 153 -5.49 13.69 5.70
N SER A 154 -4.23 13.29 5.52
CA SER A 154 -3.66 13.05 4.19
C SER A 154 -3.01 11.67 4.10
N LEU A 155 -3.02 11.12 2.89
CA LEU A 155 -2.46 9.82 2.57
C LEU A 155 -1.44 9.97 1.45
N TRP A 156 -0.18 9.65 1.72
CA TRP A 156 0.89 9.64 0.74
C TRP A 156 1.41 8.22 0.52
N VAL A 157 1.87 7.98 -0.70
CA VAL A 157 2.59 6.78 -1.10
C VAL A 157 3.90 7.24 -1.74
N ALA A 158 5.01 6.67 -1.30
CA ALA A 158 6.35 6.99 -1.78
C ALA A 158 7.09 5.70 -2.16
N ASN A 159 7.56 5.65 -3.40
CA ASN A 159 8.36 4.55 -3.91
C ASN A 159 9.34 5.09 -4.97
N ALA A 160 10.64 4.88 -4.76
CA ALA A 160 11.68 5.34 -5.68
C ALA A 160 11.64 4.64 -7.04
N ASN A 161 11.04 3.45 -7.12
CA ASN A 161 10.88 2.67 -8.35
C ASN A 161 9.61 3.07 -9.14
N GLY A 162 8.80 3.98 -8.59
CA GLY A 162 7.61 4.51 -9.22
C GLY A 162 6.31 4.03 -8.61
N ILE A 163 5.22 4.66 -9.04
CA ILE A 163 3.85 4.36 -8.62
C ILE A 163 3.03 4.15 -9.90
N VAL A 164 2.39 2.99 -10.01
CA VAL A 164 1.49 2.65 -11.12
C VAL A 164 0.06 2.67 -10.58
N VAL A 165 -0.77 3.51 -11.19
CA VAL A 165 -2.22 3.58 -10.88
C VAL A 165 -2.98 3.00 -12.07
N GLY A 166 -3.70 1.91 -11.82
CA GLY A 166 -4.51 1.23 -12.84
C GLY A 166 -5.72 2.06 -13.23
N SER A 167 -6.23 1.87 -14.45
CA SER A 167 -7.39 2.62 -14.97
C SER A 167 -8.70 2.39 -14.21
N GLY A 168 -8.82 1.28 -13.47
CA GLY A 168 -9.94 0.96 -12.60
C GLY A 168 -9.70 1.30 -11.12
N ALA A 169 -8.54 1.84 -10.76
CA ALA A 169 -8.23 2.16 -9.38
C ALA A 169 -9.10 3.31 -8.87
N ALA A 170 -9.47 3.24 -7.60
CA ALA A 170 -10.15 4.33 -6.92
C ALA A 170 -9.30 4.81 -5.75
N ILE A 171 -8.98 6.10 -5.74
CA ILE A 171 -8.24 6.76 -4.67
C ILE A 171 -9.18 7.76 -4.00
N ILE A 172 -9.50 7.52 -2.74
CA ILE A 172 -10.43 8.34 -1.96
C ILE A 172 -9.67 8.86 -0.73
N ALA A 173 -9.18 10.09 -0.79
CA ALA A 173 -8.47 10.74 0.31
C ALA A 173 -9.24 11.98 0.79
N PRO A 174 -9.36 12.22 2.12
CA PRO A 174 -10.14 13.31 2.68
C PRO A 174 -9.49 14.70 2.49
N GLY A 175 -8.21 14.73 2.09
CA GLY A 175 -7.49 15.92 1.64
C GLY A 175 -6.07 15.58 1.18
N GLY A 176 -5.67 16.09 0.01
CA GLY A 176 -4.32 16.01 -0.56
C GLY A 176 -3.82 17.40 -0.93
#